data_AF-A0A4R2H087-F1
#
_entry.id   AF-A0A4R2H087-F1
#
_cell.length_a   1.000
_cell.length_b   1.000
_cell.length_c   1.000
_cell.angle_alpha   90.00
_cell.angle_beta   90.00
_cell.angle_gamma   90.00
#
_symmetry.space_group_name_H-M   'P 1'
#
loop_
_entity.id
_entity.type
_entity.pdbx_description
1 polymer ?
#
loop_
_entity_poly.entity_id
_entity_poly.type
_entity_poly.pdbx_seq_one_letter_code
_entity_poly.pdbx_strand_id
1 'polypeptide(L)'
;MRRGRAKAAQAKPSLRTGYYWAKWQTAVEGTRDASTLTPSDTWEIVQLTDLDEDAAVAVAGVEKWQRRDCFIWGRRVADLHPPEGECA
;
A
#
# COMPACT_ATOMS: atom_id res chain seq x y z
N MET A 1 -16.13 29.93 -4.90
CA MET A 1 -15.32 29.26 -3.84
C MET A 1 -15.38 27.75 -4.07
N ARG A 2 -14.29 27.13 -4.55
CA ARG A 2 -14.24 25.67 -4.65
C ARG A 2 -14.01 25.15 -3.23
N ARG A 3 -15.01 24.45 -2.67
CA ARG A 3 -14.90 23.83 -1.34
C ARG A 3 -13.71 22.87 -1.38
N GLY A 4 -12.69 23.12 -0.57
CA GLY A 4 -11.62 22.15 -0.35
C GLY A 4 -12.26 20.88 0.18
N ARG A 5 -12.20 19.78 -0.59
CA ARG A 5 -12.59 18.46 -0.11
C ARG A 5 -11.60 18.12 1.00
N ALA A 6 -12.04 18.21 2.25
CA ALA A 6 -11.30 17.59 3.35
C ALA A 6 -11.10 16.12 2.96
N LYS A 7 -9.84 15.69 2.80
CA LYS A 7 -9.51 14.27 2.69
C LYS A 7 -9.98 13.67 4.01
N ALA A 8 -11.09 12.92 3.99
CA ALA A 8 -11.42 12.07 5.11
C ALA A 8 -10.19 11.19 5.33
N ALA A 9 -9.59 11.26 6.52
CA ALA A 9 -8.66 10.26 6.98
C ALA A 9 -9.44 8.95 6.92
N GLN A 10 -9.24 8.17 5.85
CA GLN A 10 -9.84 6.86 5.71
C GLN A 10 -9.39 6.10 6.94
N ALA A 11 -10.35 5.70 7.78
CA ALA A 11 -10.09 4.87 8.94
C ALA A 11 -9.14 3.76 8.50
N LYS A 12 -7.97 3.64 9.15
CA LYS A 12 -6.96 2.64 8.81
C LYS A 12 -7.72 1.31 8.70
N PRO A 13 -7.91 0.76 7.49
CA PRO A 13 -8.66 -0.48 7.39
C PRO A 13 -7.88 -1.51 8.20
N SER A 14 -8.58 -2.34 8.97
CA SER A 14 -8.00 -3.45 9.73
C SER A 14 -7.53 -4.56 8.79
N LEU A 15 -6.71 -4.17 7.81
CA LEU A 15 -6.14 -5.05 6.81
C LEU A 15 -5.15 -5.96 7.51
N ARG A 16 -5.37 -7.25 7.33
CA ARG A 16 -4.42 -8.29 7.70
C ARG A 16 -3.35 -8.40 6.62
N THR A 17 -2.21 -8.99 6.96
CA THR A 17 -1.17 -9.29 5.98
C THR A 17 -1.72 -10.07 4.77
N GLY A 18 -1.15 -9.83 3.60
CA GLY A 18 -1.64 -10.40 2.35
C GLY A 18 -1.44 -9.49 1.15
N TYR A 19 -1.92 -9.96 0.01
CA TYR A 19 -1.89 -9.23 -1.25
C TYR A 19 -3.23 -8.55 -1.50
N TYR A 20 -3.20 -7.31 -1.96
CA TYR A 20 -4.40 -6.49 -2.19
C TYR A 20 -4.28 -5.70 -3.49
N TRP A 21 -5.41 -5.45 -4.13
CA TRP A 21 -5.50 -4.37 -5.11
C TRP A 21 -5.38 -3.02 -4.38
N ALA A 22 -4.56 -2.12 -4.90
CA ALA A 22 -4.37 -0.77 -4.38
C ALA A 22 -4.20 0.26 -5.50
N LYS A 23 -4.60 1.52 -5.25
CA LYS A 23 -4.27 2.68 -6.09
C LYS A 23 -3.38 3.63 -5.31
N TRP A 24 -2.35 4.16 -5.95
CA TRP A 24 -1.49 5.18 -5.35
C TRP A 24 -2.22 6.52 -5.16
N GLN A 25 -2.21 7.04 -3.93
CA GLN A 25 -2.62 8.41 -3.61
C GLN A 25 -1.41 9.34 -3.42
N THR A 26 -0.41 8.87 -2.70
CA THR A 26 0.84 9.57 -2.36
C THR A 26 1.96 8.55 -2.26
N ALA A 27 3.23 8.97 -2.24
CA ALA A 27 4.36 8.09 -1.93
C ALA A 27 5.08 8.58 -0.67
N VAL A 28 5.82 7.68 -0.04
CA VAL A 28 6.75 8.03 1.04
C VAL A 28 7.83 8.96 0.51
N GLU A 29 8.25 9.91 1.34
CA GLU A 29 9.28 10.88 1.00
C GLU A 29 10.59 10.21 0.51
N GLY A 30 11.17 10.78 -0.54
CA GLY A 30 12.37 10.27 -1.19
C GLY A 30 12.14 8.94 -1.94
N THR A 31 10.91 8.60 -2.31
CA THR A 31 10.66 7.53 -3.30
C THR A 31 11.08 8.05 -4.68
N ARG A 32 12.01 7.34 -5.34
CA ARG A 32 12.70 7.78 -6.57
C ARG A 32 11.73 8.25 -7.67
N ASP A 33 10.62 7.53 -7.86
CA ASP A 33 9.66 7.76 -8.95
C ASP A 33 8.28 8.25 -8.46
N ALA A 34 8.23 8.91 -7.29
CA ALA A 34 6.98 9.32 -6.63
C ALA A 34 6.03 10.11 -7.54
N SER A 35 6.53 11.04 -8.35
CA SER A 35 5.72 11.90 -9.23
C SER A 35 5.11 11.16 -10.42
N THR A 36 5.69 10.02 -10.80
CA THR A 36 5.18 9.18 -11.88
C THR A 36 4.19 8.15 -11.34
N LEU A 37 4.43 7.66 -10.12
CA LEU A 37 3.58 6.68 -9.44
C LEU A 37 2.32 7.31 -8.83
N THR A 38 2.36 8.59 -8.43
CA THR A 38 1.30 9.21 -7.64
C THR A 38 0.84 10.58 -8.16
N PRO A 39 -0.46 10.91 -8.03
CA PRO A 39 -1.57 9.96 -7.80
C PRO A 39 -1.81 9.11 -9.05
N SER A 40 -2.29 7.88 -8.87
CA SER A 40 -2.65 6.98 -9.97
C SER A 40 -4.11 6.55 -9.87
N ASP A 41 -4.79 6.46 -11.01
CA ASP A 41 -6.14 5.87 -11.09
C ASP A 41 -6.11 4.37 -11.46
N THR A 42 -4.92 3.81 -11.66
CA THR A 42 -4.71 2.40 -11.99
C THR A 42 -4.62 1.56 -10.72
N TRP A 43 -5.24 0.37 -10.75
CA TRP A 43 -5.12 -0.64 -9.70
C TRP A 43 -3.88 -1.52 -9.93
N GLU A 44 -3.12 -1.77 -8.88
CA GLU A 44 -2.03 -2.74 -8.88
C GLU A 44 -2.07 -3.62 -7.64
N ILE A 45 -1.41 -4.77 -7.71
CA ILE A 45 -1.30 -5.68 -6.57
C ILE A 45 -0.10 -5.27 -5.73
N VAL A 46 -0.36 -5.00 -4.46
CA VAL A 46 0.68 -4.69 -3.46
C VAL A 46 0.66 -5.73 -2.34
N GLN A 47 1.80 -5.93 -1.72
CA GLN A 47 1.95 -6.82 -0.58
C GLN A 47 1.90 -6.00 0.71
N LEU A 48 0.95 -6.33 1.59
CA LEU A 48 0.84 -5.80 2.93
C LEU A 48 1.46 -6.78 3.94
N THR A 49 2.41 -6.30 4.73
CA THR A 49 3.07 -7.04 5.80
C THR A 49 2.75 -6.43 7.17
N ASP A 50 3.25 -7.05 8.24
CA ASP A 50 3.13 -6.63 9.63
C ASP A 50 4.41 -5.96 10.16
N LEU A 51 5.29 -5.49 9.25
CA LEU A 51 6.43 -4.68 9.65
C LEU A 51 5.96 -3.43 10.41
N ASP A 52 6.72 -3.05 11.44
CA ASP A 52 6.35 -2.04 12.44
C ASP A 52 5.73 -0.77 11.81
N GLU A 53 4.45 -0.66 12.12
CA GLU A 53 3.37 0.34 12.01
C GLU A 53 3.33 1.44 10.94
N ASP A 54 4.42 1.78 10.25
CA ASP A 54 4.40 2.86 9.27
C ASP A 54 4.64 2.39 7.83
N ALA A 55 5.67 1.60 7.53
CA ALA A 55 6.05 1.25 6.16
C ALA A 55 5.91 -0.26 5.89
N ALA A 56 4.66 -0.71 5.75
CA ALA A 56 4.31 -2.13 5.67
C ALA A 56 3.84 -2.59 4.28
N VAL A 57 3.96 -1.73 3.26
CA VAL A 57 3.49 -2.04 1.90
C VAL A 57 4.69 -2.14 0.94
N ALA A 58 4.90 -3.34 0.39
CA ALA A 58 5.84 -3.56 -0.70
C ALA A 58 5.11 -3.47 -2.04
N VAL A 59 5.70 -2.75 -2.99
CA VAL A 59 5.17 -2.57 -4.35
C VAL A 59 6.22 -3.03 -5.35
N ALA A 60 5.80 -3.82 -6.34
CA ALA A 60 6.71 -4.34 -7.35
C ALA A 60 7.40 -3.20 -8.12
N GLY A 61 8.73 -3.25 -8.20
CA GLY A 61 9.52 -2.20 -8.85
C GLY A 61 9.76 -0.95 -8.00
N VAL A 62 9.24 -0.90 -6.76
CA VAL A 62 9.50 0.20 -5.83
C VAL A 62 10.40 -0.29 -4.70
N GLU A 63 11.63 0.22 -4.68
CA GLU A 63 12.67 -0.18 -3.72
C GLU A 63 12.31 0.16 -2.26
N LYS A 64 11.53 1.23 -2.06
CA LYS A 64 11.20 1.75 -0.74
C LYS A 64 9.83 1.25 -0.29
N TRP A 65 9.76 0.75 0.95
CA TRP A 65 8.51 0.43 1.62
C TRP A 65 7.60 1.64 1.73
N GLN A 66 6.31 1.40 1.52
CA GLN A 66 5.31 2.44 1.47
C GLN A 66 4.37 2.35 2.67
N ARG A 67 3.78 3.49 3.01
CA ARG A 67 2.85 3.57 4.13
C ARG A 67 1.45 3.15 3.71
N ARG A 68 0.68 2.63 4.67
CA ARG A 68 -0.69 2.16 4.37
C ARG A 68 -1.63 3.28 3.92
N ASP A 69 -1.36 4.52 4.34
CA ASP A 69 -2.12 5.72 3.98
C ASP A 69 -1.76 6.29 2.60
N CYS A 70 -0.70 5.78 1.96
CA CYS A 70 -0.33 6.09 0.59
C CYS A 70 -1.32 5.55 -0.45
N PHE A 71 -2.24 4.66 -0.07
CA PHE A 71 -3.07 3.90 -1.01
C PHE A 71 -4.57 4.06 -0.79
N ILE A 72 -5.35 3.93 -1.86
CA ILE A 72 -6.76 3.52 -1.80
C ILE A 72 -6.76 2.00 -1.91
N TRP A 73 -7.34 1.32 -0.92
CA TRP A 73 -7.36 -0.13 -0.85
C TRP A 73 -8.59 -0.71 -1.55
N GLY A 74 -8.36 -1.76 -2.34
CA GLY A 74 -9.37 -2.56 -3.01
C GLY A 74 -9.52 -3.95 -2.39
N ARG A 75 -9.99 -4.90 -3.19
CA ARG A 75 -10.23 -6.27 -2.73
C ARG A 75 -8.91 -6.97 -2.36
N ARG A 76 -8.95 -7.76 -1.28
CA ARG A 76 -7.92 -8.75 -0.98
C ARG A 76 -7.80 -9.80 -2.08
N VAL A 77 -6.57 -10.08 -2.49
CA VAL A 77 -6.24 -11.05 -3.54
C VAL A 77 -5.86 -12.39 -2.92
N ALA A 78 -4.91 -12.41 -1.98
CA ALA A 78 -4.42 -13.66 -1.37
C ALA A 78 -3.84 -13.43 0.02
N ASP A 79 -3.71 -14.51 0.78
CA ASP A 79 -2.94 -14.57 2.03
C ASP A 79 -1.44 -14.45 1.77
N LEU A 80 -0.72 -13.82 2.71
CA LEU A 80 0.73 -13.87 2.75
C LEU A 80 1.11 -15.07 3.62
N HIS A 81 1.34 -16.21 2.98
CA HIS A 81 1.84 -17.41 3.68
C HIS A 81 3.38 -17.37 3.75
N PRO A 82 3.99 -17.77 4.87
CA PRO A 82 5.39 -18.18 4.84
C PRO A 82 5.54 -19.37 3.88
N PRO A 83 6.69 -19.56 3.22
CA PRO A 83 6.90 -20.72 2.37
C PRO A 83 6.66 -21.99 3.19
N GLU A 84 5.71 -22.81 2.76
CA GLU A 84 5.48 -24.12 3.38
C GLU A 84 6.71 -25.00 3.08
N GLY A 85 7.52 -25.32 4.10
CA GLY A 85 8.50 -26.40 3.98
C GLY A 85 9.95 -26.17 4.41
N GLU A 86 10.30 -25.13 5.18
CA GLU A 86 11.60 -25.15 5.88
C GLU A 86 11.46 -25.97 7.16
N CYS A 87 11.92 -27.23 7.11
CA CYS A 87 11.96 -28.14 8.26
C CYS A 87 12.78 -27.51 9.39
N ALA A 88 12.17 -27.49 10.58
CA ALA A 88 12.87 -27.29 11.85
C ALA A 88 13.89 -28.40 12.13
#